data_AF-A0A285NBW9-F1
#
_entry.id   AF-A0A285NBW9-F1
#
_cell.length_a   1.000
_cell.length_b   1.000
_cell.length_c   1.000
_cell.angle_alpha   90.00
_cell.angle_beta   90.00
_cell.angle_gamma   90.00
#
_symmetry.space_group_name_H-M   'P 1'
#
loop_
_entity.id
_entity.type
_entity.pdbx_description
1 polymer ?
#
loop_
_entity_poly.entity_id
_entity_poly.type
_entity_poly.pdbx_seq_one_letter_code
_entity_poly.pdbx_strand_id
1 'polypeptide(L)'
;MIYEVILDEFDIRCEAEIIDLDPRPSTWGSDWDFHGSQELEFQVVSGRRCSLDGKFTNLSTEYLEAVGLLYEEKIEAEIWRQYREQPQELAA
;
A
#
# COMPACT_ATOMS: atom_id res chain seq x y z
N MET A 1 -0.95 -5.02 -7.90
CA MET A 1 0.48 -4.74 -8.20
C MET A 1 1.31 -5.04 -6.94
N ILE A 2 2.56 -5.46 -7.10
CA ILE A 2 3.44 -5.79 -5.97
C ILE A 2 4.35 -4.61 -5.64
N TYR A 3 4.40 -4.23 -4.37
CA TYR A 3 5.24 -3.16 -3.84
C TYR A 3 6.16 -3.68 -2.74
N GLU A 4 7.37 -3.15 -2.68
CA GLU A 4 8.35 -3.48 -1.63
C GLU A 4 8.46 -2.29 -0.68
N VAL A 5 8.17 -2.49 0.59
CA VAL A 5 8.12 -1.43 1.60
C VAL A 5 9.15 -1.73 2.67
N ILE A 6 10.11 -0.81 2.82
CA ILE A 6 11.13 -0.87 3.87
C ILE A 6 10.66 0.02 5.02
N LEU A 7 10.31 -0.62 6.13
CA LEU A 7 10.03 -0.01 7.41
C LEU A 7 11.26 -0.15 8.31
N ASP A 8 11.29 0.61 9.40
CA ASP A 8 12.41 0.72 10.36
C ASP A 8 13.25 -0.57 10.49
N GLU A 9 12.62 -1.67 10.95
CA GLU A 9 13.24 -2.99 11.11
C GLU A 9 12.63 -4.07 10.20
N PHE A 10 11.70 -3.71 9.31
CA PHE A 10 10.97 -4.67 8.49
C PHE A 10 11.17 -4.38 7.00
N ASP A 11 11.33 -5.45 6.24
CA ASP A 11 11.28 -5.42 4.79
C ASP A 11 10.11 -6.31 4.38
N ILE A 12 9.06 -5.68 3.85
CA ILE A 12 7.80 -6.34 3.54
C ILE A 12 7.43 -6.18 2.07
N ARG A 13 6.67 -7.15 1.58
CA ARG A 13 6.07 -7.13 0.26
C ARG A 13 4.56 -7.03 0.40
N CYS A 14 3.99 -6.05 -0.28
CA CYS A 14 2.56 -5.79 -0.31
C CYS A 14 2.01 -6.07 -1.70
N GLU A 15 0.85 -6.72 -1.74
CA GLU A 15 0.00 -6.73 -2.92
C GLU A 15 -1.02 -5.61 -2.75
N ALA A 16 -1.11 -4.70 -3.72
CA ALA A 16 -1.98 -3.54 -3.66
C ALA A 16 -2.80 -3.37 -4.94
N GLU A 17 -4.04 -2.94 -4.78
CA GLU A 17 -4.98 -2.57 -5.83
C GLU A 17 -5.32 -1.09 -5.68
N ILE A 18 -5.29 -0.36 -6.81
CA ILE A 18 -5.66 1.06 -6.86
C ILE A 18 -6.90 1.16 -7.71
N ILE A 19 -7.94 1.74 -7.13
CA ILE A 19 -9.28 1.83 -7.71
C ILE A 19 -9.57 3.28 -8.04
N ASP A 20 -9.76 3.58 -9.32
CA ASP A 20 -10.22 4.88 -9.78
C ASP A 20 -11.75 4.97 -9.64
N LEU A 21 -12.21 5.94 -8.86
CA LEU A 21 -13.62 6.27 -8.72
C LEU A 21 -13.95 7.49 -9.58
N ASP A 22 -14.74 7.27 -10.63
CA ASP A 22 -15.14 8.31 -11.57
C ASP A 22 -15.94 9.44 -10.87
N PRO A 23 -15.76 10.70 -11.31
CA PRO A 23 -16.62 11.79 -10.89
C PRO A 23 -18.07 11.54 -11.31
N ARG A 24 -18.98 11.70 -10.34
CA ARG A 24 -20.44 11.71 -10.49
C ARG A 24 -20.99 13.11 -10.14
N PRO A 25 -20.78 14.13 -10.99
CA PRO A 25 -21.15 15.51 -10.70
C PRO A 25 -22.67 15.74 -10.57
N SER A 26 -23.49 14.76 -10.94
CA SER A 26 -24.95 14.77 -10.77
C SER A 26 -25.43 14.20 -9.42
N THR A 27 -24.54 13.64 -8.61
CA THR A 27 -24.83 13.18 -7.25
C THR A 27 -24.22 14.14 -6.23
N TRP A 28 -25.00 14.55 -5.23
CA TRP A 28 -24.61 15.52 -4.21
C TRP A 28 -24.39 14.82 -2.86
N GLY A 29 -23.72 13.67 -2.86
CA GLY A 29 -23.39 12.93 -1.64
C GLY A 29 -22.15 13.50 -0.94
N SER A 30 -21.21 14.05 -1.69
CA SER A 30 -19.94 14.63 -1.23
C SER A 30 -19.30 15.51 -2.31
N ASP A 31 -18.47 16.50 -1.93
CA ASP A 31 -17.66 17.27 -2.90
C ASP A 31 -16.73 16.38 -3.74
N TRP A 32 -16.34 15.22 -3.19
CA TRP A 32 -15.56 14.20 -3.88
C TRP A 32 -16.31 13.56 -5.05
N ASP A 33 -17.65 13.53 -5.01
CA ASP A 33 -18.47 13.05 -6.14
C ASP A 33 -18.25 13.94 -7.37
N PHE A 34 -17.84 15.20 -7.22
CA PHE A 34 -17.62 16.09 -8.35
C PHE A 34 -16.27 15.85 -9.06
N HIS A 35 -15.25 15.45 -8.31
CA HIS A 35 -13.86 15.35 -8.80
C HIS A 35 -13.39 13.90 -9.05
N GLY A 36 -14.09 12.91 -8.49
CA GLY A 36 -13.59 11.54 -8.43
C GLY A 36 -12.51 11.39 -7.36
N SER A 37 -12.08 10.16 -7.13
CA SER A 37 -11.03 9.83 -6.17
C SER A 37 -10.25 8.59 -6.61
N GLN A 38 -9.10 8.36 -6.01
CA GLN A 38 -8.40 7.08 -6.10
C GLN A 38 -8.37 6.47 -4.71
N GLU A 39 -8.72 5.19 -4.62
CA GLU A 39 -8.66 4.40 -3.39
C GLU A 39 -7.55 3.36 -3.52
N LEU A 40 -6.92 3.02 -2.39
CA LEU A 40 -5.86 2.03 -2.31
C LEU A 40 -6.26 0.95 -1.31
N GLU A 41 -6.31 -0.29 -1.75
CA GLU A 41 -6.47 -1.47 -0.92
C GLU A 41 -5.19 -2.31 -1.00
N PHE A 42 -4.67 -2.79 0.14
CA PHE A 42 -3.45 -3.60 0.14
C PHE A 42 -3.46 -4.70 1.19
N GLN A 43 -2.66 -5.74 0.93
CA GLN A 43 -2.39 -6.83 1.86
C GLN A 43 -0.87 -7.08 1.93
N VAL A 44 -0.36 -7.31 3.15
CA VAL A 44 1.01 -7.76 3.35
C VAL A 44 1.11 -9.25 3.04
N VAL A 45 1.83 -9.62 1.98
CA VAL A 45 1.92 -11.02 1.50
C VAL A 45 3.20 -11.73 1.94
N SER A 46 4.25 -10.97 2.28
CA SER A 46 5.47 -11.53 2.87
C SER A 46 6.26 -10.45 3.60
N GLY A 47 7.16 -10.86 4.49
CA GLY A 47 8.03 -9.91 5.17
C GLY A 47 9.10 -10.57 6.01
N ARG A 48 10.15 -9.80 6.29
CA ARG A 48 11.27 -10.20 7.15
C ARG A 48 11.60 -9.09 8.12
N ARG A 49 11.98 -9.46 9.34
CA ARG A 49 12.48 -8.52 10.36
C ARG A 49 14.00 -8.60 10.43
N CYS A 50 14.66 -7.45 10.35
CA CYS A 50 16.07 -7.31 10.67
C CYS A 50 16.23 -7.20 12.20
N SER A 51 16.98 -8.12 12.79
CA SER A 51 17.33 -8.06 14.21
C SER A 51 18.52 -7.13 14.44
N LEU A 52 18.78 -6.71 15.68
CA LEU A 52 19.91 -5.84 16.03
C LEU A 52 21.29 -6.40 15.60
N ASP A 53 21.40 -7.72 15.51
CA ASP A 53 22.60 -8.42 15.02
C ASP A 53 22.72 -8.44 13.48
N GLY A 54 21.84 -7.73 12.76
CA GLY A 54 21.80 -7.68 11.29
C GLY A 54 21.22 -8.94 10.63
N LYS A 55 20.60 -9.84 11.39
CA LYS A 55 20.01 -11.09 10.87
C LYS A 55 18.55 -10.89 10.47
N PHE A 56 18.21 -11.38 9.29
CA PHE A 56 16.84 -11.39 8.79
C PHE A 56 16.11 -12.68 9.20
N THR A 57 14.91 -12.51 9.73
CA THR A 57 14.00 -13.62 10.04
C THR A 57 12.67 -13.38 9.35
N ASN A 58 12.17 -14.40 8.64
CA ASN A 58 10.85 -14.32 8.00
C ASN A 58 9.75 -14.19 9.06
N LEU A 59 8.77 -13.33 8.77
CA LEU A 59 7.60 -13.16 9.61
C LEU A 59 6.61 -14.32 9.38
N SER A 60 5.95 -14.76 10.45
CA SER A 60 4.77 -15.64 10.32
C SER A 60 3.55 -14.83 9.90
N THR A 61 2.50 -15.51 9.43
CA THR A 61 1.24 -14.87 9.00
C THR A 61 0.66 -13.94 10.05
N GLU A 62 0.62 -14.36 11.32
CA GLU A 62 0.13 -13.54 12.44
C GLU A 62 0.91 -12.23 12.59
N TYR A 63 2.23 -12.28 12.37
CA TYR A 63 3.07 -11.08 12.42
C TYR A 63 2.90 -10.20 11.17
N LEU A 64 2.62 -10.77 10.00
CA LEU A 64 2.34 -9.99 8.78
C LEU A 64 1.06 -9.15 8.95
N GLU A 65 0.01 -9.74 9.50
CA GLU A 65 -1.25 -9.05 9.80
C GLU A 65 -1.02 -7.93 10.82
N ALA A 66 -0.29 -8.23 11.90
CA ALA A 66 0.04 -7.23 12.93
C ALA A 66 0.88 -6.07 12.37
N VAL A 67 1.83 -6.34 11.47
CA VAL A 67 2.63 -5.30 10.80
C VAL A 67 1.75 -4.45 9.88
N GLY A 68 0.86 -5.08 9.10
CA GLY A 68 -0.07 -4.38 8.23
C GLY A 68 -0.95 -3.38 8.98
N LEU A 69 -1.50 -3.80 10.13
CA LEU A 69 -2.33 -2.94 10.99
C LEU A 69 -1.53 -1.86 11.71
N LEU A 70 -0.35 -2.21 12.25
CA LEU A 70 0.45 -1.26 13.03
C LEU A 70 1.08 -0.16 12.18
N TYR A 71 1.42 -0.47 10.93
CA TYR A 71 2.12 0.43 10.02
C TYR A 71 1.26 0.83 8.81
N GLU A 72 -0.06 0.69 8.88
CA GLU A 72 -1.00 0.92 7.78
C GLU A 72 -0.72 2.22 7.03
N GLU A 73 -0.72 3.36 7.73
CA GLU A 73 -0.48 4.68 7.14
C GLU A 73 0.90 4.81 6.48
N LYS A 74 1.94 4.20 7.07
CA LYS A 74 3.30 4.24 6.50
C LYS A 74 3.40 3.39 5.23
N ILE A 75 2.76 2.22 5.25
CA ILE A 75 2.72 1.30 4.10
C ILE A 75 1.96 1.97 2.97
N GLU A 76 0.79 2.54 3.27
CA GLU A 76 -0.04 3.25 2.29
C GLU A 76 0.72 4.41 1.65
N ALA A 77 1.35 5.27 2.46
CA ALA A 77 2.11 6.41 1.96
C ALA A 77 3.27 6.00 1.04
N GLU A 78 3.97 4.90 1.37
CA GLU A 78 5.06 4.38 0.55
C GLU A 78 4.57 3.75 -0.75
N ILE A 79 3.45 3.01 -0.73
CA ILE A 79 2.81 2.49 -1.94
C ILE A 79 2.40 3.64 -2.86
N TRP A 80 1.76 4.69 -2.32
CA TRP A 80 1.39 5.87 -3.11
C TRP A 80 2.61 6.58 -3.71
N ARG A 81 3.70 6.70 -2.96
CA ARG A 81 4.96 7.27 -3.44
C ARG A 81 5.47 6.46 -4.64
N GLN A 82 5.55 5.14 -4.51
CA GLN A 82 6.01 4.26 -5.59
C GLN A 82 5.07 4.30 -6.81
N TYR A 83 3.75 4.26 -6.60
CA TYR A 83 2.77 4.32 -7.69
C TYR A 83 2.86 5.62 -8.50
N ARG A 84 3.10 6.76 -7.85
CA ARG A 84 3.24 8.06 -8.52
C ARG A 84 4.58 8.23 -9.23
N GLU A 85 5.63 7.56 -8.75
CA GLU A 85 6.96 7.58 -9.36
C GLU A 85 7.09 6.60 -10.53
N GLN A 86 6.29 5.53 -10.53
CA GLN A 86 6.26 4.61 -11.66
C GLN A 86 5.61 5.32 -12.86
N PRO A 87 6.25 5.26 -14.05
CA PRO A 87 5.56 5.66 -15.26
C PRO A 87 4.38 4.71 -15.40
N GLN A 88 3.17 5.25 -15.27
CA GLN A 88 1.97 4.47 -15.55
C GLN A 88 2.07 4.09 -17.02
N GLU A 89 2.42 2.84 -17.28
CA GLU A 89 2.26 2.26 -18.60
C GLU A 89 0.77 2.37 -18.89
N LEU A 90 0.41 3.43 -19.63
CA LEU A 90 -0.92 3.65 -20.16
C LEU A 90 -1.36 2.32 -20.77
N ALA A 91 -2.28 1.64 -20.08
CA ALA A 91 -2.98 0.51 -20.64
C ALA A 91 -3.71 1.04 -21.89
N ALA A 92 -3.11 0.75 -23.05
CA ALA A 92 -3.61 1.10 -24.37
C ALA A 92 -4.81 0.23 -24.76
#